data_AF-A0A7V0TA88-F1
#
_entry.id   AF-A0A7V0TA88-F1
#
_cell.length_a   1.000
_cell.length_b   1.000
_cell.length_c   1.000
_cell.angle_alpha   90.00
_cell.angle_beta   90.00
_cell.angle_gamma   90.00
#
_symmetry.space_group_name_H-M   'P 1'
#
loop_
_entity.id
_entity.type
_entity.pdbx_description
1 polymer ?
#
loop_
_entity_poly.entity_id
_entity_poly.type
_entity_poly.pdbx_seq_one_letter_code
_entity_poly.pdbx_strand_id
1 'polypeptide(L)'
;MKNQFLKEYSSILLPGELLIHIYNIAVLVFIIYHRNNLASADTLIALHVVAGMAYTLFQINRNRTNHPILQVMTIWLPLIFIFAFYYETGLLNRLIIPTFQDDLFSAIDITLFGFAPYIDFRELLPGEFWAQFFH
;
A
#
# COMPACT_ATOMS: atom_id res chain seq x y z
N MET A 1 -17.56 -2.88 -35.09
CA MET A 1 -17.57 -2.51 -33.66
C MET A 1 -16.90 -3.53 -32.74
N LYS A 2 -17.14 -4.85 -32.87
CA LYS A 2 -16.53 -5.87 -31.99
C LYS A 2 -14.98 -5.90 -31.99
N ASN A 3 -14.37 -5.53 -33.13
CA ASN A 3 -12.91 -5.53 -33.30
C ASN A 3 -12.18 -4.30 -32.72
N GLN A 4 -12.90 -3.24 -32.33
CA GLN A 4 -12.27 -2.05 -31.72
C GLN A 4 -12.08 -2.25 -30.21
N PHE A 5 -13.07 -2.84 -29.54
CA PHE A 5 -13.03 -3.18 -28.11
C PHE A 5 -11.89 -4.16 -27.76
N LEU A 6 -11.63 -5.14 -28.64
CA LEU A 6 -10.55 -6.12 -28.45
C LEU A 6 -9.16 -5.53 -28.72
N LYS A 7 -9.07 -4.46 -29.51
CA LYS A 7 -7.81 -3.76 -29.81
C LYS A 7 -7.43 -2.77 -28.72
N GLU A 8 -8.41 -2.22 -28.02
CA GLU A 8 -8.21 -1.35 -26.85
C GLU A 8 -7.73 -2.14 -25.62
N TYR A 9 -8.08 -3.42 -25.56
CA TYR A 9 -7.62 -4.39 -24.53
C TYR A 9 -6.30 -5.09 -24.90
N SER A 10 -5.60 -4.64 -25.95
CA SER A 10 -4.34 -5.24 -26.42
C SER A 10 -3.10 -4.71 -25.71
N SER A 11 -3.24 -3.93 -24.64
CA SER A 11 -2.12 -3.72 -23.72
C SER A 11 -1.90 -5.03 -22.97
N ILE A 12 -0.67 -5.54 -23.02
CA ILE A 12 -0.24 -6.78 -22.36
C ILE A 12 -0.54 -6.79 -20.84
N LEU A 13 -0.80 -5.60 -20.28
CA LEU A 13 -1.17 -5.35 -18.89
C LEU A 13 -2.43 -4.48 -18.86
N LEU A 14 -3.38 -4.81 -17.98
CA LEU A 14 -4.42 -3.87 -17.59
C LEU A 14 -3.77 -2.68 -16.85
N PRO A 15 -4.34 -1.47 -16.93
CA PRO A 15 -3.80 -0.30 -16.23
C PRO A 15 -3.55 -0.56 -14.73
N GLY A 16 -4.45 -1.29 -14.06
CA GLY A 16 -4.27 -1.69 -12.66
C GLY A 16 -3.10 -2.66 -12.41
N GLU A 17 -2.80 -3.53 -13.38
CA GLU A 17 -1.70 -4.49 -13.26
C GLU A 17 -0.35 -3.81 -13.41
N LEU A 18 -0.26 -2.84 -14.32
CA LEU A 18 0.91 -2.00 -14.47
C LEU A 18 1.18 -1.19 -13.19
N LEU A 19 0.13 -0.65 -12.57
CA LEU A 19 0.26 0.08 -11.31
C LEU A 19 0.84 -0.78 -10.18
N ILE A 20 0.42 -2.04 -10.06
CA ILE A 20 0.97 -2.96 -9.04
C ILE A 20 2.46 -3.23 -9.26
N HIS A 21 2.87 -3.43 -10.52
CA HIS A 21 4.29 -3.62 -10.84
C HIS A 21 5.11 -2.34 -10.57
N ILE A 22 4.60 -1.17 -10.97
CA ILE A 22 5.26 0.11 -10.70
C ILE A 22 5.39 0.32 -9.19
N TYR A 23 4.32 0.08 -8.43
CA TYR A 23 4.34 0.18 -6.97
C TYR A 23 5.39 -0.75 -6.37
N ASN A 24 5.37 -2.03 -6.74
CA ASN A 24 6.30 -3.01 -6.21
C ASN A 24 7.77 -2.65 -6.52
N ILE A 25 8.06 -2.16 -7.72
CA ILE A 25 9.40 -1.70 -8.10
C ILE A 25 9.78 -0.45 -7.31
N ALA A 26 8.90 0.53 -7.20
CA ALA A 26 9.16 1.77 -6.46
C ALA A 26 9.48 1.50 -5.00
N VAL A 27 8.71 0.64 -4.34
CA VAL A 27 8.94 0.24 -2.95
C VAL A 27 10.25 -0.54 -2.83
N LEU A 28 10.54 -1.47 -3.73
CA LEU A 28 11.78 -2.23 -3.71
C LEU A 28 13.01 -1.33 -3.86
N VAL A 29 12.97 -0.35 -4.77
CA VAL A 29 14.03 0.67 -4.91
C VAL A 29 14.16 1.48 -3.62
N PHE A 30 13.05 1.90 -3.02
CA PHE A 30 13.05 2.64 -1.76
C PHE A 30 13.70 1.84 -0.63
N ILE A 31 13.32 0.57 -0.46
CA ILE A 31 13.85 -0.30 0.60
C ILE A 31 15.34 -0.52 0.40
N ILE A 32 15.79 -0.75 -0.84
CA ILE A 32 17.22 -0.90 -1.14
C ILE A 32 17.99 0.37 -0.78
N TYR A 33 17.46 1.54 -1.14
CA TYR A 33 18.09 2.82 -0.83
C TYR A 33 18.18 3.07 0.69
N HIS A 34 17.15 2.72 1.45
CA HIS A 34 17.08 2.91 2.90
C HIS A 34 17.44 1.65 3.71
N ARG A 35 18.10 0.67 3.09
CA ARG A 35 18.31 -0.68 3.65
C ARG A 35 18.93 -0.65 5.05
N ASN A 36 19.89 0.26 5.29
CA ASN A 36 20.59 0.37 6.57
C ASN A 36 19.75 0.99 7.69
N ASN A 37 18.63 1.65 7.35
CA ASN A 37 17.74 2.32 8.30
C ASN A 37 16.45 1.53 8.57
N LEU A 38 16.28 0.39 7.89
CA LEU A 38 15.09 -0.45 7.98
C LEU A 38 15.42 -1.75 8.72
N ALA A 39 14.71 -2.00 9.82
CA ALA A 39 14.73 -3.32 10.44
C ALA A 39 14.19 -4.36 9.44
N SER A 40 14.90 -5.48 9.30
CA SER A 40 14.50 -6.59 8.42
C SER A 40 14.41 -6.24 6.93
N ALA A 41 15.17 -5.24 6.46
CA ALA A 41 15.16 -4.81 5.05
C ALA A 41 15.34 -5.97 4.05
N ASP A 42 16.20 -6.94 4.37
CA ASP A 42 16.44 -8.11 3.52
C ASP A 42 15.21 -9.00 3.37
N THR A 43 14.42 -9.12 4.45
CA THR A 43 13.16 -9.86 4.43
C THR A 43 12.12 -9.13 3.58
N LEU A 44 12.05 -7.81 3.70
CA LEU A 44 11.14 -6.99 2.88
C LEU A 44 11.51 -7.06 1.39
N ILE A 45 12.81 -6.95 1.05
CA ILE A 45 13.29 -7.12 -0.33
C ILE A 45 12.87 -8.49 -0.87
N ALA A 46 13.13 -9.56 -0.13
CA ALA A 46 12.75 -10.92 -0.54
C ALA A 46 11.24 -11.04 -0.75
N LEU A 47 10.43 -10.47 0.14
CA LEU A 47 8.97 -10.47 0.03
C LEU A 47 8.51 -9.79 -1.26
N HIS A 48 8.99 -8.58 -1.58
CA HIS A 48 8.62 -7.87 -2.81
C HIS A 48 9.08 -8.57 -4.09
N VAL A 49 10.27 -9.18 -4.07
CA VAL A 49 10.75 -9.98 -5.22
C VAL A 49 9.83 -11.18 -5.45
N VAL A 50 9.53 -11.94 -4.39
CA VAL A 50 8.66 -13.12 -4.48
C VAL A 50 7.25 -12.72 -4.90
N ALA A 51 6.70 -11.66 -4.30
CA ALA A 51 5.34 -11.22 -4.58
C ALA A 51 5.20 -10.67 -6.02
N GLY A 52 6.18 -9.89 -6.50
CA GLY A 52 6.23 -9.43 -7.88
C GLY A 52 6.37 -10.57 -8.89
N MET A 53 7.22 -11.57 -8.58
CA MET A 53 7.38 -12.77 -9.41
C MET A 53 6.10 -13.59 -9.45
N ALA A 54 5.49 -13.85 -8.29
CA ALA A 54 4.23 -14.58 -8.17
C ALA A 54 3.11 -13.88 -8.95
N TYR A 55 3.01 -12.55 -8.86
CA TYR A 55 2.02 -11.77 -9.59
C TYR A 55 2.23 -11.82 -11.11
N THR A 56 3.49 -11.77 -11.56
CA THR A 56 3.84 -11.95 -12.97
C THR A 56 3.45 -13.34 -13.48
N LEU A 57 3.77 -14.40 -12.71
CA LEU A 57 3.40 -15.77 -13.04
C LEU A 57 1.89 -15.96 -13.09
N PHE A 58 1.16 -15.36 -12.15
CA PHE A 58 -0.30 -15.34 -12.14
C PHE A 58 -0.87 -14.76 -13.44
N GLN A 59 -0.36 -13.59 -13.88
CA GLN A 59 -0.81 -12.95 -15.12
C GLN A 59 -0.52 -13.81 -16.35
N ILE A 60 0.69 -14.36 -16.45
CA ILE A 60 1.08 -15.26 -17.54
C ILE A 60 0.14 -16.46 -17.58
N ASN A 61 -0.13 -17.08 -16.43
CA ASN A 61 -1.00 -18.26 -16.35
C ASN A 61 -2.44 -17.93 -16.71
N ARG A 62 -2.98 -16.80 -16.21
CA ARG A 62 -4.33 -16.32 -16.54
C ARG A 62 -4.48 -16.12 -18.04
N ASN A 63 -3.54 -15.43 -18.67
CA ASN A 63 -3.58 -15.10 -20.09
C ASN A 63 -3.46 -16.36 -20.98
N ARG A 64 -2.87 -17.46 -20.47
CA ARG A 64 -2.74 -18.72 -21.19
C ARG A 64 -3.95 -19.64 -21.06
N THR A 65 -4.58 -19.69 -19.88
CA THR A 65 -5.54 -20.76 -19.55
C THR A 65 -7.00 -20.36 -19.65
N ASN A 66 -7.33 -19.07 -19.81
CA ASN A 66 -8.71 -18.55 -19.82
C ASN A 66 -9.59 -19.08 -18.66
N HIS A 67 -8.97 -19.46 -17.54
CA HIS A 67 -9.65 -20.13 -16.45
C HIS A 67 -10.51 -19.14 -15.65
N PRO A 68 -11.80 -19.42 -15.38
CA PRO A 68 -12.73 -18.46 -14.75
C PRO A 68 -12.27 -18.00 -13.36
N ILE A 69 -11.69 -18.90 -12.55
CA ILE A 69 -11.14 -18.54 -11.23
C ILE A 69 -10.02 -17.51 -11.37
N LEU A 70 -9.12 -17.65 -12.35
CA LEU A 70 -8.02 -16.71 -12.53
C LEU A 70 -8.53 -15.35 -13.01
N GLN A 71 -9.63 -15.31 -13.76
CA GLN A 71 -10.27 -14.05 -14.11
C GLN A 71 -10.83 -13.35 -12.87
N VAL A 72 -11.55 -14.08 -12.00
CA VAL A 72 -12.08 -13.53 -10.73
C VAL A 72 -10.95 -13.05 -9.81
N MET A 73 -9.84 -13.79 -9.71
CA MET A 73 -8.69 -13.41 -8.90
C MET A 73 -8.02 -12.10 -9.33
N THR A 74 -8.27 -11.62 -10.56
CA THR A 74 -7.78 -10.31 -11.03
C THR A 74 -8.37 -9.16 -10.20
N ILE A 75 -9.54 -9.34 -9.61
CA ILE A 75 -10.21 -8.34 -8.76
C ILE A 75 -9.66 -8.39 -7.33
N TRP A 76 -9.42 -9.60 -6.81
CA TRP A 76 -9.07 -9.83 -5.41
C TRP A 76 -7.59 -9.64 -5.11
N LEU A 77 -6.70 -10.07 -6.00
CA LEU A 77 -5.25 -9.97 -5.78
C LEU A 77 -4.77 -8.53 -5.54
N PRO A 78 -5.19 -7.52 -6.34
CA PRO A 78 -4.87 -6.12 -6.06
C PRO A 78 -5.23 -5.67 -4.64
N LEU A 79 -6.41 -6.08 -4.15
CA LEU A 79 -6.85 -5.73 -2.80
C LEU A 79 -5.96 -6.36 -1.73
N ILE A 80 -5.62 -7.63 -1.90
CA ILE A 80 -4.70 -8.33 -0.99
C ILE A 80 -3.35 -7.62 -0.95
N PHE A 81 -2.83 -7.19 -2.11
CA PHE A 81 -1.59 -6.42 -2.19
C PHE A 81 -1.69 -5.09 -1.46
N ILE A 82 -2.78 -4.33 -1.65
CA ILE A 82 -3.01 -3.08 -0.94
C ILE A 82 -3.01 -3.29 0.58
N PHE A 83 -3.73 -4.32 1.07
CA PHE A 83 -3.77 -4.62 2.50
C PHE A 83 -2.43 -5.09 3.06
N ALA A 84 -1.75 -5.99 2.35
CA ALA A 84 -0.45 -6.51 2.78
C ALA A 84 0.59 -5.40 2.88
N PHE A 85 0.55 -4.43 1.95
CA PHE A 85 1.51 -3.33 1.91
C PHE A 85 1.10 -2.11 2.74
N TYR A 86 -0.10 -2.08 3.30
CA TYR A 86 -0.54 -0.98 4.16
C TYR A 86 0.40 -0.80 5.37
N TYR A 87 0.83 -1.90 5.99
CA TYR A 87 1.79 -1.84 7.09
C TYR A 87 3.12 -1.22 6.66
N GLU A 88 3.63 -1.59 5.48
CA GLU A 88 4.86 -1.04 4.93
C GLU A 88 4.73 0.45 4.62
N THR A 89 3.57 0.92 4.13
CA THR A 89 3.36 2.37 3.94
C THR A 89 3.54 3.16 5.23
N GLY A 90 3.18 2.61 6.39
CA GLY A 90 3.45 3.23 7.69
C GLY A 90 4.95 3.30 8.02
N LEU A 91 5.70 2.23 7.73
CA LEU A 91 7.17 2.21 7.92
C LEU A 91 7.88 3.21 7.00
N LEU A 92 7.48 3.25 5.73
CA LEU A 92 8.01 4.17 4.72
C LEU A 92 7.70 5.63 5.10
N ASN A 93 6.48 5.90 5.58
CA ASN A 93 6.07 7.22 5.99
C ASN A 93 6.95 7.75 7.13
N ARG A 94 7.25 6.93 8.14
CA ARG A 94 8.13 7.31 9.27
C ARG A 94 9.56 7.62 8.86
N LEU A 95 10.04 7.07 7.74
CA LEU A 95 11.37 7.38 7.22
C LEU A 95 11.42 8.69 6.45
N ILE A 96 10.37 9.03 5.71
CA ILE A 96 10.28 10.26 4.90
C ILE A 96 9.84 11.44 5.76
N ILE A 97 8.90 11.21 6.66
CA ILE A 97 8.32 12.20 7.57
C ILE A 97 8.52 11.66 9.01
N PRO A 98 9.62 12.05 9.66
CA PRO A 98 9.96 11.55 11.00
C PRO A 98 8.93 11.91 12.06
N THR A 99 8.26 13.06 11.91
CA THR A 99 7.16 13.53 12.76
C THR A 99 5.85 13.24 12.03
N PHE A 100 5.18 12.16 12.44
CA PHE A 100 4.01 11.59 11.77
C PHE A 100 2.84 12.57 11.69
N GLN A 101 2.81 13.52 10.74
CA GLN A 101 1.71 14.49 10.56
C GLN A 101 1.30 15.33 11.80
N ASP A 102 1.83 15.04 13.00
CA ASP A 102 1.34 15.53 14.28
C ASP A 102 1.53 17.03 14.39
N ASP A 103 2.63 17.59 13.91
CA ASP A 103 2.86 19.03 14.04
C ASP A 103 1.92 19.86 13.16
N LEU A 104 1.66 19.41 11.92
CA LEU A 104 0.77 20.13 11.00
C LEU A 104 -0.69 19.95 11.41
N PHE A 105 -1.11 18.72 11.72
CA PHE A 105 -2.48 18.44 12.13
C PHE A 105 -2.77 19.02 13.52
N SER A 106 -1.83 18.95 14.47
CA SER A 106 -1.96 19.68 15.74
C SER A 106 -2.00 21.18 15.53
N ALA A 107 -1.21 21.75 14.62
CA ALA A 107 -1.27 23.18 14.34
C ALA A 107 -2.63 23.56 13.75
N ILE A 108 -3.22 22.74 12.88
CA ILE A 108 -4.57 22.94 12.33
C ILE A 108 -5.62 22.83 13.44
N ASP A 109 -5.53 21.81 14.30
CA ASP A 109 -6.45 21.59 15.41
C ASP A 109 -6.39 22.74 16.42
N ILE A 110 -5.19 23.18 16.81
CA ILE A 110 -4.99 24.34 17.68
C ILE A 110 -5.52 25.61 17.01
N THR A 111 -5.35 25.76 15.69
CA THR A 111 -5.87 26.92 14.95
C THR A 111 -7.40 26.93 14.88
N LEU A 112 -8.04 25.77 14.70
CA LEU A 112 -9.49 25.64 14.57
C LEU A 112 -10.23 25.64 15.92
N PHE A 113 -9.66 24.98 16.91
CA PHE A 113 -10.32 24.70 18.19
C PHE A 113 -9.67 25.41 19.39
N GLY A 114 -8.45 25.94 19.23
CA GLY A 114 -7.70 26.59 20.31
C GLY A 114 -6.96 25.63 21.24
N PHE A 115 -7.09 24.31 21.03
CA PHE A 115 -6.43 23.23 21.76
C PHE A 115 -6.29 22.01 20.84
N ALA A 116 -5.60 20.95 21.30
CA ALA A 116 -5.43 19.69 20.56
C ALA A 116 -6.44 18.65 21.06
N PRO A 117 -7.60 18.45 20.38
CA PRO A 117 -8.70 17.65 20.92
C PRO A 117 -8.33 16.18 21.12
N TYR A 118 -7.45 15.64 20.28
CA TYR A 118 -7.01 14.25 20.37
C TYR A 118 -6.20 13.96 21.66
N ILE A 119 -5.42 14.94 22.15
CA ILE A 119 -4.69 14.84 23.42
C ILE A 119 -5.68 14.94 24.58
N ASP A 120 -6.52 15.98 24.56
CA ASP A 120 -7.42 16.27 25.66
C ASP A 120 -8.49 15.18 25.83
N PHE A 121 -9.04 14.65 24.74
CA PHE A 121 -10.00 13.54 24.81
C PHE A 121 -9.38 12.23 25.26
N ARG A 122 -8.10 11.98 24.94
CA ARG A 122 -7.38 10.81 25.44
C ARG A 122 -7.14 10.89 26.95
N GLU A 123 -6.89 12.09 27.48
CA GLU A 123 -6.77 12.32 28.92
C GLU A 123 -8.14 12.25 29.63
N LEU A 124 -9.21 12.74 28.97
CA LEU A 124 -10.56 12.77 29.53
C LEU A 124 -11.25 11.40 29.54
N LEU A 125 -10.95 10.54 28.56
CA LEU A 125 -11.59 9.24 28.35
C LEU A 125 -10.59 8.10 28.53
N PRO A 126 -10.37 7.63 29.77
CA PRO A 126 -9.45 6.52 30.03
C PRO A 126 -10.00 5.19 29.48
N GLY A 127 -9.13 4.38 28.89
CA GLY A 127 -9.42 3.02 28.43
C GLY A 127 -8.77 2.69 27.09
N GLU A 128 -8.42 1.41 26.86
CA GLU A 128 -7.73 0.98 25.62
C GLU A 128 -8.49 1.33 24.35
N PHE A 129 -9.82 1.24 24.38
CA PHE A 129 -10.66 1.60 23.25
C PHE A 129 -10.48 3.07 22.84
N TRP A 130 -10.61 4.00 23.80
CA TRP A 130 -10.46 5.43 23.54
C TRP A 130 -9.02 5.79 23.21
N ALA A 131 -8.05 5.13 23.85
CA ALA A 131 -6.63 5.30 23.56
C ALA A 131 -6.26 4.83 22.15
N GLN A 132 -6.99 3.90 21.53
CA GLN A 132 -6.83 3.49 20.12
C GLN A 132 -7.65 4.36 19.16
N PHE A 133 -8.84 4.79 19.56
CA PHE A 133 -9.72 5.60 18.72
C PHE A 133 -9.17 7.01 18.45
N PHE A 134 -8.49 7.60 19.43
CA PHE A 134 -7.84 8.91 19.33
C PHE A 134 -6.32 8.81 19.06
N HIS A 135 -5.84 7.65 18.60
CA HIS A 135 -4.45 7.43 18.21
C HIS A 135 -4.22 7.70 16.72
#